data_AF-A0A2M6YRC3-F1
#
_entry.id   AF-A0A2M6YRC3-F1
#
_cell.length_a   1.000
_cell.length_b   1.000
_cell.length_c   1.000
_cell.angle_alpha   90.00
_cell.angle_beta   90.00
_cell.angle_gamma   90.00
#
_symmetry.space_group_name_H-M   'P 1'
#
loop_
_entity.id
_entity.type
_entity.pdbx_description
1 polymer ?
#
loop_
_entity_poly.entity_id
_entity_poly.type
_entity_poly.pdbx_seq_one_letter_code
_entity_poly.pdbx_strand_id
1 'polypeptide(L)'
;MSGAKRPPWIDKDEFYRLPFNYCDRWCEKCNLNSLCKVFQEGEKSKKEWLAAGKDPDTWEYVFESVSKSLQEAFVLLAKEAEKQGIDLEKIDYSEEEEQPKPKALRIYRLVREFSDTIQKTLKDLQVVTADTDQNLVLRNAEVLSYYSTLIPSKVYRAAMSKFREEKDPLLEEFCGDSRISAFIVVEAFNEIICSLTELINHSPLRPMRGRLFHLRKVAINLREATGVEFAVEEEERLS
;
A
#
# COMPACT_ATOMS: atom_id res chain seq x y z
N MET A 1 14.00 0.31 -0.83
CA MET A 1 13.69 -0.19 0.53
C MET A 1 12.18 -0.18 0.67
N SER A 2 11.55 -1.34 0.86
CA SER A 2 10.10 -1.46 1.08
C SER A 2 9.77 -1.52 2.58
N GLY A 3 8.50 -1.36 2.94
CA GLY A 3 8.02 -1.29 4.31
C GLY A 3 7.57 0.10 4.75
N ALA A 4 7.59 0.34 6.06
CA ALA A 4 7.21 1.61 6.65
C ALA A 4 8.21 2.72 6.31
N LYS A 5 7.72 3.84 5.79
CA LYS A 5 8.53 5.03 5.46
C LYS A 5 7.89 6.26 6.08
N ARG A 6 8.70 7.09 6.74
CA ARG A 6 8.20 8.31 7.38
C ARG A 6 7.99 9.39 6.31
N PRO A 7 6.76 9.90 6.13
CA PRO A 7 6.56 11.10 5.33
C PRO A 7 7.26 12.30 5.97
N PRO A 8 7.81 13.26 5.19
CA PRO A 8 8.55 14.40 5.73
C PRO A 8 7.79 15.21 6.80
N TRP A 9 6.48 15.39 6.59
CA TRP A 9 5.57 16.18 7.45
C TRP A 9 5.07 15.46 8.70
N ILE A 10 5.40 14.18 8.89
CA ILE A 10 4.97 13.41 10.05
C ILE A 10 6.02 13.46 11.13
N ASP A 11 5.57 13.76 12.36
CA ASP A 11 6.41 13.76 13.55
C ASP A 11 7.15 12.42 13.72
N LYS A 12 8.41 12.51 14.13
CA LYS A 12 9.28 11.34 14.26
C LYS A 12 8.77 10.37 15.32
N ASP A 13 8.34 10.88 16.47
CA ASP A 13 7.91 10.05 17.59
C ASP A 13 6.56 9.40 17.27
N GLU A 14 5.67 10.11 16.58
CA GLU A 14 4.44 9.52 16.05
C GLU A 14 4.71 8.37 15.07
N PHE A 15 5.58 8.58 14.10
CA PHE A 15 5.92 7.57 13.12
C PHE A 15 6.47 6.28 13.75
N TYR A 16 7.43 6.39 14.68
CA TYR A 16 8.01 5.20 15.31
C TYR A 16 7.07 4.53 16.30
N ARG A 17 6.07 5.24 16.83
CA ARG A 17 5.01 4.67 17.67
C ARG A 17 4.01 3.85 16.85
N LEU A 18 3.66 4.33 15.64
CA LEU A 18 2.62 3.74 14.79
C LEU A 18 3.11 3.53 13.34
N PRO A 19 4.22 2.80 13.11
CA PRO A 19 4.83 2.70 11.78
C PRO A 19 3.92 2.01 10.75
N PHE A 20 2.94 1.23 11.20
CA PHE A 20 1.99 0.53 10.33
C PHE A 20 1.02 1.47 9.57
N ASN A 21 0.83 2.71 10.04
CA ASN A 21 0.03 3.72 9.33
C ASN A 21 0.73 4.22 8.06
N TYR A 22 2.05 4.09 7.99
CA TYR A 22 2.90 4.68 6.95
C TYR A 22 3.61 3.59 6.12
N CYS A 23 2.98 2.42 6.01
CA CYS A 23 3.58 1.20 5.47
C CYS A 23 2.85 0.70 4.20
N ASP A 24 3.64 0.17 3.28
CA ASP A 24 3.18 -0.55 2.09
C ASP A 24 2.67 -1.98 2.40
N ARG A 25 2.90 -2.47 3.63
CA ARG A 25 2.64 -3.83 4.14
C ARG A 25 3.55 -4.92 3.57
N TRP A 26 4.74 -4.57 3.09
CA TRP A 26 5.75 -5.55 2.71
C TRP A 26 6.64 -5.90 3.90
N CYS A 27 6.02 -6.55 4.89
CA CYS A 27 6.59 -6.76 6.22
C CYS A 27 7.91 -7.53 6.21
N GLU A 28 8.07 -8.49 5.30
CA GLU A 28 9.26 -9.34 5.14
C GLU A 28 10.51 -8.54 4.78
N LYS A 29 10.32 -7.35 4.19
CA LYS A 29 11.39 -6.43 3.79
C LYS A 29 11.44 -5.16 4.65
N CYS A 30 10.55 -5.05 5.65
CA CYS A 30 10.41 -3.86 6.48
C CYS A 30 11.39 -3.88 7.66
N ASN A 31 12.24 -2.87 7.76
CA ASN A 31 13.22 -2.74 8.85
C ASN A 31 12.61 -2.34 10.20
N LEU A 32 11.31 -1.99 10.25
CA LEU A 32 10.61 -1.62 11.49
C LEU A 32 9.71 -2.74 12.01
N ASN A 33 9.88 -3.96 11.52
CA ASN A 33 9.09 -5.12 11.95
C ASN A 33 9.20 -5.37 13.47
N SER A 34 10.35 -5.07 14.07
CA SER A 34 10.60 -5.19 15.52
C SER A 34 9.91 -4.12 16.36
N LEU A 35 9.42 -3.03 15.76
CA LEU A 35 8.66 -1.97 16.43
C LEU A 35 7.17 -1.99 16.07
N CYS A 36 6.81 -2.68 14.98
CA CYS A 36 5.45 -2.71 14.47
C CYS A 36 4.57 -3.66 15.29
N LYS A 37 3.69 -3.10 16.13
CA LYS A 37 2.72 -3.87 16.94
C LYS A 37 1.89 -4.85 16.10
N VAL A 38 1.39 -4.42 14.95
CA VAL A 38 0.59 -5.27 14.03
C VAL A 38 1.39 -6.48 13.55
N PHE A 39 2.66 -6.30 13.20
CA PHE A 39 3.52 -7.40 12.76
C PHE A 39 3.81 -8.36 13.92
N GLN A 40 4.14 -7.83 15.10
CA GLN A 40 4.43 -8.64 16.28
C GLN A 40 3.22 -9.48 16.72
N GLU A 41 2.01 -8.91 16.69
CA GLU A 41 0.78 -9.63 17.01
C GLU A 41 0.49 -10.75 16.00
N GLY A 42 0.69 -10.48 14.71
CA GLY A 42 0.58 -11.51 13.66
C GLY A 42 1.58 -12.66 13.86
N GLU A 43 2.85 -12.34 14.11
CA GLU A 43 3.89 -13.35 14.38
C GLU A 43 3.62 -14.15 15.64
N LYS A 44 3.07 -13.51 16.69
CA LYS A 44 2.65 -14.19 17.91
C LYS A 44 1.53 -15.19 17.60
N SER A 45 0.49 -14.77 16.89
CA SER A 45 -0.62 -15.64 16.51
C SER A 45 -0.14 -16.82 15.65
N LYS A 46 0.77 -16.56 14.70
CA LYS A 46 1.39 -17.61 13.86
C LYS A 46 2.12 -18.65 14.72
N LYS A 47 2.90 -18.21 15.70
CA LYS A 47 3.63 -19.11 16.63
C LYS A 47 2.69 -19.93 17.51
N GLU A 48 1.58 -19.34 17.96
CA GLU A 48 0.56 -20.05 18.75
C GLU A 48 -0.06 -21.20 17.94
N TRP A 49 -0.39 -20.98 16.66
CA TRP A 49 -0.90 -22.04 15.79
C TRP A 49 0.10 -23.15 15.52
N LEU A 50 1.34 -22.79 15.19
CA LEU A 50 2.41 -23.75 14.96
C LEU A 50 2.68 -24.59 16.21
N ALA A 51 2.67 -23.99 17.40
CA ALA A 51 2.83 -24.69 18.67
C ALA A 51 1.67 -25.66 18.96
N ALA A 52 0.47 -25.36 18.46
CA ALA A 52 -0.70 -26.24 18.51
C ALA A 52 -0.70 -27.34 17.44
N GLY A 53 0.36 -27.45 16.62
CA GLY A 53 0.43 -28.41 15.51
C GLY A 53 -0.49 -28.07 14.34
N LYS A 54 -0.93 -26.81 14.25
CA LYS A 54 -1.84 -26.30 13.24
C LYS A 54 -1.08 -25.45 12.22
N ASP A 55 -1.41 -25.59 10.95
CA ASP A 55 -0.82 -24.78 9.88
C ASP A 55 -1.52 -23.41 9.81
N PRO A 56 -0.86 -22.32 10.23
CA PRO A 56 -1.46 -20.98 10.26
C PRO A 56 -1.90 -20.47 8.88
N ASP A 57 -1.39 -21.06 7.79
CA ASP A 57 -1.69 -20.63 6.42
C ASP A 57 -2.92 -21.37 5.83
N THR A 58 -3.57 -22.25 6.60
CA THR A 58 -4.86 -22.84 6.22
C THR A 58 -6.03 -21.90 6.50
N TRP A 59 -7.00 -21.86 5.57
CA TRP A 59 -8.14 -20.92 5.65
C TRP A 59 -8.91 -20.96 6.95
N GLU A 60 -9.07 -22.14 7.56
CA GLU A 60 -9.75 -22.31 8.85
C GLU A 60 -9.12 -21.42 9.94
N TYR A 61 -7.81 -21.54 10.15
CA TYR A 61 -7.11 -20.80 11.21
C TYR A 61 -6.84 -19.34 10.84
N VAL A 62 -6.74 -19.01 9.55
CA VAL A 62 -6.75 -17.62 9.08
C VAL A 62 -8.07 -16.95 9.49
N PHE A 63 -9.22 -17.56 9.19
CA PHE A 63 -10.51 -17.00 9.55
C PHE A 63 -10.74 -16.94 11.06
N GLU A 64 -10.28 -17.95 11.80
CA GLU A 64 -10.34 -17.95 13.27
C GLU A 64 -9.55 -16.77 13.85
N SER A 65 -8.33 -16.53 13.35
CA SER A 65 -7.49 -15.41 13.78
C SER A 65 -8.14 -14.06 13.49
N VAL A 66 -8.69 -13.89 12.28
CA VAL A 66 -9.41 -12.67 11.89
C VAL A 66 -10.64 -12.45 12.78
N SER A 67 -11.43 -13.50 13.02
CA SER A 67 -12.62 -13.45 13.87
C SER A 67 -12.27 -12.99 15.28
N LYS A 68 -11.21 -13.56 15.88
CA LYS A 68 -10.72 -13.17 17.20
C LYS A 68 -10.29 -11.70 17.25
N SER A 69 -9.48 -11.24 16.29
CA SER A 69 -9.05 -9.84 16.25
C SER A 69 -10.22 -8.86 16.09
N LEU A 70 -11.23 -9.21 15.30
CA LEU A 70 -12.44 -8.40 15.16
C LEU A 70 -13.25 -8.35 16.46
N GLN A 71 -13.43 -9.49 17.13
CA GLN A 71 -14.11 -9.55 18.43
C GLN A 71 -13.41 -8.69 19.48
N GLU A 72 -12.08 -8.78 19.57
CA GLU A 72 -11.29 -7.94 20.47
C GLU A 72 -11.48 -6.45 20.16
N ALA A 73 -11.47 -6.07 18.88
CA ALA A 73 -11.74 -4.70 18.46
C ALA A 73 -13.15 -4.23 18.84
N PHE A 74 -14.18 -5.07 18.63
CA PHE A 74 -15.56 -4.75 19.03
C PHE A 74 -15.71 -4.51 20.53
N VAL A 75 -15.04 -5.33 21.37
CA VAL A 75 -15.05 -5.13 22.83
C VAL A 75 -14.42 -3.80 23.22
N LEU A 76 -13.32 -3.40 22.57
CA LEU A 76 -12.68 -2.12 22.82
C LEU A 76 -13.57 -0.94 22.38
N LEU A 77 -14.19 -1.04 21.20
CA LEU A 77 -15.10 -0.03 20.69
C LEU A 77 -16.34 0.14 21.57
N ALA A 78 -16.96 -0.96 22.01
CA ALA A 78 -18.13 -0.91 22.89
C ALA A 78 -17.82 -0.21 24.22
N LYS A 79 -16.66 -0.50 24.82
CA LYS A 79 -16.22 0.15 26.07
C LYS A 79 -16.00 1.65 25.90
N GLU A 80 -15.39 2.08 24.80
CA GLU A 80 -15.17 3.51 24.56
C GLU A 80 -16.48 4.22 24.21
N ALA A 81 -17.38 3.58 23.44
CA ALA A 81 -18.71 4.11 23.15
C ALA A 81 -19.53 4.35 24.43
N GLU A 82 -19.56 3.37 25.34
CA GLU A 82 -20.21 3.50 26.65
C GLU A 82 -19.64 4.68 27.45
N LYS A 83 -18.31 4.80 27.50
CA LYS A 83 -17.60 5.89 28.19
C LYS A 83 -17.92 7.27 27.60
N GLN A 84 -18.12 7.35 26.28
CA GLN A 84 -18.48 8.58 25.58
C GLN A 84 -20.00 8.82 25.54
N GLY A 85 -20.81 7.92 26.11
CA GLY A 85 -22.28 8.01 26.06
C GLY A 85 -22.87 7.81 24.67
N ILE A 86 -22.14 7.16 23.76
CA ILE A 86 -22.56 6.86 22.40
C ILE A 86 -23.32 5.53 22.39
N ASP A 87 -24.56 5.56 21.88
CA ASP A 87 -25.38 4.37 21.69
C ASP A 87 -25.17 3.79 20.28
N LEU A 88 -24.41 2.70 20.19
CA LEU A 88 -24.06 2.05 18.93
C LEU A 88 -25.28 1.47 18.19
N GLU A 89 -26.39 1.18 18.89
CA GLU A 89 -27.62 0.65 18.28
C GLU A 89 -28.48 1.73 17.62
N LYS A 90 -28.21 3.01 17.95
CA LYS A 90 -28.95 4.17 17.42
C LYS A 90 -28.22 4.94 16.33
N ILE A 91 -27.09 4.43 15.85
CA ILE A 91 -26.38 5.03 14.72
C ILE A 91 -27.27 4.90 13.47
N ASP A 92 -27.58 6.02 12.84
CA ASP A 92 -28.27 6.05 11.57
C ASP A 92 -27.29 5.74 10.43
N TYR A 93 -27.50 4.59 9.77
CA TYR A 93 -26.70 4.16 8.63
C TYR A 93 -27.34 4.52 7.28
N SER A 94 -28.46 5.25 7.27
CA SER A 94 -29.21 5.58 6.06
C SER A 94 -28.61 6.73 5.25
N GLU A 95 -27.71 7.51 5.84
CA GLU A 95 -26.90 8.49 5.11
C GLU A 95 -25.78 7.78 4.34
N GLU A 96 -26.11 7.25 3.16
CA GLU A 96 -25.09 6.90 2.18
C GLU A 96 -24.43 8.20 1.68
N GLU A 97 -23.26 8.53 2.22
CA GLU A 97 -22.43 9.59 1.64
C GLU A 97 -22.18 9.26 0.16
N GLU A 98 -22.58 10.16 -0.74
CA GLU A 98 -22.32 10.02 -2.17
C GLU A 98 -20.81 10.01 -2.40
N GLN A 99 -20.23 8.81 -2.50
CA GLN A 99 -18.80 8.63 -2.74
C GLN A 99 -18.52 8.70 -4.25
N PRO A 100 -17.46 9.40 -4.67
CA PRO A 100 -17.11 9.48 -6.07
C PRO A 100 -16.83 8.08 -6.61
N LYS A 101 -17.45 7.75 -7.75
CA LYS A 101 -17.20 6.46 -8.41
C LYS A 101 -15.72 6.38 -8.81
N PRO A 102 -14.97 5.37 -8.36
CA PRO A 102 -13.52 5.30 -8.56
C PRO A 102 -13.09 5.33 -10.03
N LYS A 103 -13.89 4.72 -10.90
CA LYS A 103 -13.67 4.69 -12.36
C LYS A 103 -13.82 6.07 -13.02
N ALA A 104 -14.47 7.02 -12.36
CA ALA A 104 -14.59 8.39 -12.86
C ALA A 104 -13.24 9.15 -12.73
N LEU A 105 -12.44 8.79 -11.72
CA LEU A 105 -11.16 9.43 -11.45
C LEU A 105 -10.11 9.07 -12.51
N ARG A 106 -9.58 10.09 -13.18
CA ARG A 106 -8.60 9.92 -14.27
C ARG A 106 -7.35 9.19 -13.79
N ILE A 107 -6.79 9.62 -12.65
CA ILE A 107 -5.56 9.04 -12.10
C ILE A 107 -5.74 7.55 -11.77
N TYR A 108 -6.89 7.18 -11.18
CA TYR A 108 -7.22 5.79 -10.87
C TYR A 108 -7.28 4.92 -12.13
N ARG A 109 -7.94 5.38 -13.20
CA ARG A 109 -7.98 4.63 -14.47
C ARG A 109 -6.57 4.40 -15.04
N LEU A 110 -5.74 5.43 -15.04
CA LEU A 110 -4.38 5.33 -15.58
C LEU A 110 -3.51 4.36 -14.77
N VAL A 111 -3.58 4.38 -13.43
CA VAL A 111 -2.83 3.40 -12.63
C VAL A 111 -3.36 1.98 -12.80
N ARG A 112 -4.68 1.79 -13.01
CA ARG A 112 -5.24 0.47 -13.34
C ARG A 112 -4.71 -0.07 -14.65
N GLU A 113 -4.72 0.74 -15.71
CA GLU A 113 -4.19 0.36 -17.02
C GLU A 113 -2.69 0.06 -16.96
N PHE A 114 -1.95 0.85 -16.19
CA PHE A 114 -0.53 0.61 -15.93
C PHE A 114 -0.28 -0.71 -15.21
N SER A 115 -1.03 -1.00 -14.13
CA SER A 115 -0.96 -2.26 -13.40
C SER A 115 -1.28 -3.46 -14.29
N ASP A 116 -2.32 -3.38 -15.13
CA ASP A 116 -2.67 -4.45 -16.08
C ASP A 116 -1.55 -4.67 -17.11
N THR A 117 -0.85 -3.61 -17.52
CA THR A 117 0.29 -3.69 -18.44
C THR A 117 1.53 -4.30 -17.78
N ILE A 118 1.79 -4.01 -16.51
CA ILE A 118 2.81 -4.71 -15.72
C ILE A 118 2.49 -6.20 -15.66
N GLN A 119 1.26 -6.58 -15.32
CA GLN A 119 0.86 -7.98 -15.21
C GLN A 119 1.04 -8.76 -16.52
N LYS A 120 0.75 -8.14 -17.66
CA LYS A 120 1.06 -8.72 -18.99
C LYS A 120 2.56 -8.87 -19.21
N THR A 121 3.35 -7.88 -18.81
CA THR A 121 4.81 -7.91 -18.97
C THR A 121 5.47 -8.95 -18.05
N LEU A 122 4.93 -9.17 -16.85
CA LEU A 122 5.39 -10.20 -15.93
C LEU A 122 5.25 -11.61 -16.52
N LYS A 123 4.17 -11.89 -17.26
CA LYS A 123 4.02 -13.18 -17.96
C LYS A 123 5.13 -13.40 -18.99
N ASP A 124 5.49 -12.35 -19.73
CA ASP A 124 6.55 -12.44 -20.73
C ASP A 124 7.94 -12.59 -20.06
N LEU A 125 8.15 -11.97 -18.89
CA LEU A 125 9.37 -12.13 -18.08
C LEU A 125 9.56 -13.53 -17.48
N GLN A 126 8.53 -14.39 -17.49
CA GLN A 126 8.67 -15.79 -17.08
C GLN A 126 9.36 -16.65 -18.16
N VAL A 127 9.37 -16.19 -19.41
CA VAL A 127 9.94 -16.91 -20.56
C VAL A 127 11.18 -16.16 -21.04
N VAL A 128 12.26 -16.30 -20.28
CA VAL A 128 13.57 -15.67 -20.57
C VAL A 128 14.58 -16.69 -21.09
N THR A 129 15.59 -16.19 -21.79
CA THR A 129 16.66 -17.02 -22.36
C THR A 129 17.57 -17.58 -21.27
N ALA A 130 18.25 -18.70 -21.54
CA ALA A 130 19.09 -19.41 -20.57
C ALA A 130 20.28 -18.58 -20.03
N ASP A 131 20.72 -17.57 -20.76
CA ASP A 131 21.79 -16.63 -20.39
C ASP A 131 21.33 -15.49 -19.47
N THR A 132 20.03 -15.44 -19.12
CA THR A 132 19.47 -14.42 -18.24
C THR A 132 19.85 -14.68 -16.78
N ASP A 133 20.20 -13.62 -16.05
CA ASP A 133 20.33 -13.66 -14.59
C ASP A 133 18.95 -13.83 -13.96
N GLN A 134 18.61 -15.07 -13.65
CA GLN A 134 17.29 -15.42 -13.09
C GLN A 134 17.03 -14.74 -11.75
N ASN A 135 18.04 -14.55 -10.90
CA ASN A 135 17.86 -13.90 -9.60
C ASN A 135 17.53 -12.41 -9.79
N LEU A 136 18.18 -11.74 -10.75
CA LEU A 136 17.86 -10.37 -11.12
C LEU A 136 16.44 -10.25 -11.68
N VAL A 137 16.01 -11.18 -12.52
CA VAL A 137 14.64 -11.14 -13.05
C VAL A 137 13.62 -11.41 -11.96
N LEU A 138 13.81 -12.44 -11.14
CA LEU A 138 12.89 -12.81 -10.07
C LEU A 138 12.71 -11.69 -9.04
N ARG A 139 13.81 -11.09 -8.55
CA ARG A 139 13.72 -9.99 -7.55
C ARG A 139 12.94 -8.79 -8.09
N ASN A 140 13.13 -8.46 -9.37
CA ASN A 140 12.48 -7.31 -9.98
C ASN A 140 11.03 -7.63 -10.38
N ALA A 141 10.76 -8.86 -10.83
CA ALA A 141 9.40 -9.34 -11.06
C ALA A 141 8.57 -9.34 -9.77
N GLU A 142 9.17 -9.68 -8.63
CA GLU A 142 8.52 -9.60 -7.31
C GLU A 142 8.10 -8.17 -6.97
N VAL A 143 8.99 -7.19 -7.15
CA VAL A 143 8.70 -5.75 -6.94
C VAL A 143 7.56 -5.27 -7.85
N LEU A 144 7.66 -5.57 -9.14
CA LEU A 144 6.65 -5.21 -10.13
C LEU A 144 5.29 -5.86 -9.80
N SER A 145 5.28 -7.14 -9.43
CA SER A 145 4.08 -7.88 -9.07
C SER A 145 3.42 -7.25 -7.84
N TYR A 146 4.17 -7.09 -6.76
CA TYR A 146 3.70 -6.54 -5.51
C TYR A 146 3.06 -5.15 -5.70
N TYR A 147 3.82 -4.20 -6.25
CA TYR A 147 3.33 -2.82 -6.34
C TYR A 147 2.27 -2.59 -7.42
N SER A 148 2.23 -3.41 -8.47
CA SER A 148 1.11 -3.35 -9.42
C SER A 148 -0.24 -3.69 -8.79
N THR A 149 -0.27 -4.45 -7.69
CA THR A 149 -1.49 -4.72 -6.93
C THR A 149 -1.77 -3.66 -5.86
N LEU A 150 -0.72 -3.18 -5.18
CA LEU A 150 -0.83 -2.18 -4.12
C LEU A 150 -1.28 -0.80 -4.64
N ILE A 151 -0.63 -0.31 -5.70
CA ILE A 151 -0.79 1.07 -6.20
C ILE A 151 -2.27 1.41 -6.47
N PRO A 152 -3.04 0.61 -7.23
CA PRO A 152 -4.45 0.90 -7.44
C PRO A 152 -5.26 1.05 -6.16
N SER A 153 -5.03 0.17 -5.17
CA SER A 153 -5.75 0.22 -3.89
C SER A 153 -5.43 1.48 -3.10
N LYS A 154 -4.17 1.93 -3.14
CA LYS A 154 -3.71 3.11 -2.41
C LYS A 154 -4.11 4.42 -3.10
N VAL A 155 -4.11 4.45 -4.43
CA VAL A 155 -4.67 5.58 -5.20
C VAL A 155 -6.18 5.71 -4.99
N TYR A 156 -6.89 4.59 -4.96
CA TYR A 156 -8.31 4.59 -4.59
C TYR A 156 -8.51 5.23 -3.21
N ARG A 157 -7.77 4.73 -2.21
CA ARG A 157 -7.88 5.24 -0.83
C ARG A 157 -7.55 6.72 -0.78
N ALA A 158 -6.45 7.13 -1.40
CA ALA A 158 -6.04 8.53 -1.45
C ALA A 158 -7.16 9.44 -1.98
N ALA A 159 -7.81 9.03 -3.07
CA ALA A 159 -8.88 9.81 -3.67
C ALA A 159 -10.17 9.82 -2.84
N MET A 160 -10.53 8.69 -2.21
CA MET A 160 -11.72 8.66 -1.35
C MET A 160 -11.51 9.47 -0.08
N SER A 161 -10.32 9.38 0.52
CA SER A 161 -9.97 10.16 1.71
C SER A 161 -9.93 11.64 1.39
N LYS A 162 -9.35 12.05 0.25
CA LYS A 162 -9.34 13.45 -0.20
C LYS A 162 -10.75 14.02 -0.32
N PHE A 163 -11.68 13.26 -0.92
CA PHE A 163 -13.07 13.68 -1.03
C PHE A 163 -13.77 13.86 0.32
N ARG A 164 -13.44 13.02 1.32
CA ARG A 164 -13.99 13.14 2.68
C ARG A 164 -13.38 14.32 3.43
N GLU A 165 -12.06 14.48 3.33
CA GLU A 165 -11.30 15.59 3.91
C GLU A 165 -11.75 16.95 3.35
N GLU A 166 -12.07 17.04 2.05
CA GLU A 166 -12.64 18.25 1.44
C GLU A 166 -14.04 18.61 1.98
N LYS A 167 -14.82 17.62 2.42
CA LYS A 167 -16.15 17.83 3.02
C LYS A 167 -16.07 18.17 4.52
N ASP A 168 -15.11 17.58 5.22
CA ASP A 168 -14.85 17.81 6.63
C ASP A 168 -13.36 18.09 6.85
N PRO A 169 -12.96 19.38 6.85
CA PRO A 169 -11.56 19.79 7.03
C PRO A 169 -10.94 19.32 8.35
N LEU A 170 -11.73 18.97 9.37
CA LEU A 170 -11.19 18.41 10.61
C LEU A 170 -10.53 17.04 10.34
N LEU A 171 -11.02 16.26 9.37
CA LEU A 171 -10.41 14.99 9.01
C LEU A 171 -9.01 15.16 8.41
N GLU A 172 -8.75 16.26 7.71
CA GLU A 172 -7.42 16.56 7.18
C GLU A 172 -6.42 16.82 8.31
N GLU A 173 -6.82 17.60 9.32
CA GLU A 173 -6.00 17.94 10.48
C GLU A 173 -5.63 16.70 11.33
N PHE A 174 -6.55 15.75 11.47
CA PHE A 174 -6.34 14.57 12.33
C PHE A 174 -5.78 13.34 11.60
N CYS A 175 -6.04 13.19 10.30
CA CYS A 175 -5.81 11.92 9.60
C CYS A 175 -4.87 12.04 8.39
N GLY A 176 -5.00 13.12 7.59
CA GLY A 176 -4.20 13.33 6.37
C GLY A 176 -4.06 12.08 5.48
N ASP A 177 -5.08 11.21 5.47
CA ASP A 177 -4.98 9.84 4.95
C ASP A 177 -4.83 9.85 3.43
N SER A 178 -5.38 10.88 2.77
CA SER A 178 -5.18 11.09 1.34
C SER A 178 -3.71 11.26 0.99
N ARG A 179 -3.04 12.19 1.67
CA ARG A 179 -1.63 12.54 1.48
C ARG A 179 -0.71 11.39 1.87
N ILE A 180 -0.99 10.70 2.98
CA ILE A 180 -0.24 9.50 3.41
C ILE A 180 -0.36 8.37 2.40
N SER A 181 -1.58 8.08 1.94
CA SER A 181 -1.81 7.02 0.95
C SER A 181 -1.11 7.33 -0.38
N ALA A 182 -1.16 8.59 -0.82
CA ALA A 182 -0.45 9.04 -2.02
C ALA A 182 1.07 8.99 -1.87
N PHE A 183 1.61 9.34 -0.69
CA PHE A 183 3.04 9.19 -0.39
C PHE A 183 3.51 7.74 -0.57
N ILE A 184 2.75 6.76 -0.04
CA ILE A 184 3.06 5.33 -0.23
C ILE A 184 3.07 4.96 -1.73
N VAL A 185 2.16 5.54 -2.52
CA VAL A 185 2.12 5.32 -3.98
C VAL A 185 3.35 5.91 -4.68
N VAL A 186 3.77 7.13 -4.32
CA VAL A 186 4.98 7.76 -4.85
C VAL A 186 6.20 6.90 -4.55
N GLU A 187 6.32 6.40 -3.32
CA GLU A 187 7.40 5.50 -2.93
C GLU A 187 7.35 4.15 -3.66
N ALA A 188 6.16 3.59 -3.87
CA ALA A 188 5.97 2.38 -4.66
C ALA A 188 6.42 2.57 -6.13
N PHE A 189 6.12 3.74 -6.73
CA PHE A 189 6.61 4.04 -8.06
C PHE A 189 8.14 4.19 -8.12
N ASN A 190 8.77 4.76 -7.09
CA ASN A 190 10.25 4.82 -7.01
C ASN A 190 10.86 3.41 -7.08
N GLU A 191 10.30 2.45 -6.34
CA GLU A 191 10.78 1.05 -6.39
C GLU A 191 10.54 0.41 -7.77
N ILE A 192 9.37 0.63 -8.40
CA ILE A 192 9.10 0.18 -9.77
C ILE A 192 10.10 0.78 -10.76
N ILE A 193 10.41 2.08 -10.67
CA ILE A 193 11.32 2.78 -11.58
C ILE A 193 12.74 2.20 -11.46
N CYS A 194 13.20 1.95 -10.23
CA CYS A 194 14.46 1.27 -9.97
C CYS A 194 14.47 -0.13 -10.58
N SER A 195 13.44 -0.94 -10.33
CA SER A 195 13.36 -2.30 -10.86
C SER A 195 13.31 -2.36 -12.39
N LEU A 196 12.54 -1.47 -13.02
CA LEU A 196 12.52 -1.38 -14.48
C LEU A 196 13.88 -0.95 -15.03
N THR A 197 14.61 -0.07 -14.33
CA THR A 197 15.95 0.36 -14.75
C THR A 197 16.95 -0.78 -14.71
N GLU A 198 16.92 -1.61 -13.67
CA GLU A 198 17.77 -2.81 -13.61
C GLU A 198 17.47 -3.77 -14.77
N LEU A 199 16.19 -4.07 -15.02
CA LEU A 199 15.76 -4.94 -16.12
C LEU A 199 16.16 -4.37 -17.49
N ILE A 200 16.05 -3.06 -17.70
CA ILE A 200 16.45 -2.37 -18.94
C ILE A 200 17.95 -2.49 -19.22
N ASN A 201 18.76 -2.51 -18.15
CA ASN A 201 20.21 -2.57 -18.23
C ASN A 201 20.74 -4.01 -18.33
N HIS A 202 19.89 -5.01 -18.09
CA HIS A 202 20.24 -6.42 -18.25
C HIS A 202 20.23 -6.79 -19.74
N SER A 203 21.40 -7.01 -20.34
CA SER A 203 21.57 -7.22 -21.78
C SER A 203 20.76 -8.38 -22.39
N PRO A 204 20.56 -9.53 -21.71
CA PRO A 204 19.70 -10.61 -22.23
C PRO A 204 18.24 -10.18 -22.46
N LEU A 205 17.75 -9.16 -21.76
CA LEU A 205 16.38 -8.61 -21.93
C LEU A 205 16.27 -7.55 -23.03
N ARG A 206 17.29 -7.42 -23.90
CA ARG A 206 17.28 -6.47 -25.02
C ARG A 206 16.01 -6.54 -25.90
N PRO A 207 15.41 -7.71 -26.20
CA PRO A 207 14.16 -7.78 -26.97
C PRO A 207 12.97 -7.08 -26.28
N MET A 208 12.92 -7.07 -24.95
CA MET A 208 11.85 -6.44 -24.17
C MET A 208 12.14 -4.97 -23.80
N ARG A 209 13.36 -4.51 -24.06
CA ARG A 209 13.88 -3.23 -23.57
C ARG A 209 12.99 -2.03 -23.93
N GLY A 210 12.45 -1.99 -25.15
CA GLY A 210 11.54 -0.92 -25.57
C GLY A 210 10.27 -0.84 -24.72
N ARG A 211 9.67 -1.99 -24.39
CA ARG A 211 8.49 -2.06 -23.53
C ARG A 211 8.83 -1.66 -22.09
N LEU A 212 9.95 -2.15 -21.56
CA LEU A 212 10.41 -1.80 -20.22
C LEU A 212 10.71 -0.30 -20.09
N PHE A 213 11.33 0.32 -21.09
CA PHE A 213 11.52 1.77 -21.16
C PHE A 213 10.19 2.53 -21.16
N HIS A 214 9.21 2.08 -21.94
CA HIS A 214 7.89 2.69 -21.97
C HIS A 214 7.21 2.62 -20.60
N LEU A 215 7.20 1.45 -19.97
CA LEU A 215 6.67 1.26 -18.61
C LEU A 215 7.35 2.20 -17.61
N ARG A 216 8.68 2.34 -17.68
CA ARG A 216 9.42 3.21 -16.77
C ARG A 216 9.02 4.68 -16.96
N LYS A 217 8.87 5.13 -18.21
CA LYS A 217 8.42 6.49 -18.52
C LYS A 217 7.01 6.74 -17.98
N VAL A 218 6.10 5.79 -18.15
CA VAL A 218 4.74 5.88 -17.60
C VAL A 218 4.77 5.91 -16.06
N ALA A 219 5.61 5.09 -15.42
CA ALA A 219 5.77 5.08 -13.97
C ALA A 219 6.26 6.45 -13.43
N ILE A 220 7.23 7.09 -14.10
CA ILE A 220 7.70 8.44 -13.74
C ILE A 220 6.55 9.45 -13.83
N ASN A 221 5.83 9.47 -14.94
CA ASN A 221 4.72 10.41 -15.13
C ASN A 221 3.60 10.18 -14.10
N LEU A 222 3.29 8.93 -13.75
CA LEU A 222 2.27 8.61 -12.75
C LEU A 222 2.72 8.94 -11.33
N ARG A 223 4.02 8.75 -11.02
CA ARG A 223 4.63 9.22 -9.77
C ARG A 223 4.44 10.72 -9.60
N GLU A 224 4.87 11.51 -10.60
CA GLU A 224 4.74 12.97 -10.60
C GLU A 224 3.28 13.41 -10.50
N ALA A 225 2.40 12.84 -11.33
CA ALA A 225 0.98 13.16 -11.31
C ALA A 225 0.33 12.84 -9.95
N THR A 226 0.70 11.73 -9.31
CA THR A 226 0.21 11.40 -7.96
C THR A 226 0.73 12.38 -6.93
N GLY A 227 2.01 12.75 -7.00
CA GLY A 227 2.61 13.70 -6.07
C GLY A 227 1.96 15.09 -6.13
N VAL A 228 1.65 15.56 -7.34
CA VAL A 228 0.96 16.84 -7.57
C VAL A 228 -0.51 16.77 -7.16
N GLU A 229 -1.24 15.72 -7.56
CA GLU A 229 -2.68 15.58 -7.27
C GLU A 229 -2.99 15.57 -5.77
N PHE A 230 -2.06 15.05 -4.95
CA PHE A 230 -2.25 14.85 -3.51
C PHE A 230 -1.23 15.62 -2.65
N ALA A 231 -0.59 16.67 -3.18
CA ALA A 231 0.30 17.56 -2.42
C ALA A 231 1.42 16.85 -1.63
N VAL A 232 1.96 15.75 -2.17
CA VAL A 232 3.01 14.95 -1.50
C VAL A 232 4.34 15.73 -1.42
N GLU A 233 4.64 16.56 -2.43
CA GLU A 233 5.95 17.24 -2.57
C GLU A 233 5.92 18.74 -2.15
N GLU A 234 4.83 19.26 -1.57
CA GLU A 234 4.65 20.71 -1.36
C GLU A 234 5.50 21.34 -0.24
N GLU A 235 6.01 20.58 0.72
CA GLU A 235 6.76 21.16 1.86
C GLU A 235 8.26 21.41 1.60
N GLU A 236 8.87 20.77 0.59
CA GLU A 236 10.26 21.08 0.22
C GLU A 236 10.42 22.48 -0.42
N ARG A 237 9.31 23.17 -0.72
CA ARG A 237 9.31 24.51 -1.36
C ARG A 237 9.18 25.68 -0.37
N LEU A 238 9.02 25.43 0.92
CA LEU A 238 8.80 26.46 1.94
C LEU A 238 9.86 26.50 3.06
N SER A 239 11.02 25.86 2.87
CA SER A 239 12.18 25.95 3.78
C SER A 239 13.38 26.61 3.11
#